data_AF-W1PEA5-F1
#
_entry.id   AF-W1PEA5-F1
#
_cell.length_a   1.000
_cell.length_b   1.000
_cell.length_c   1.000
_cell.angle_alpha   90.00
_cell.angle_beta   90.00
_cell.angle_gamma   90.00
#
_symmetry.space_group_name_H-M   'P 1'
#
loop_
_entity.id
_entity.type
_entity.pdbx_description
1 polymer ?
#
loop_
_entity_poly.entity_id
_entity_poly.type
_entity_poly.pdbx_seq_one_letter_code
_entity_poly.pdbx_strand_id
1 'polypeptide(L)'
;MEIPYAIVKGKARLGTIVHKKTASTLCLTSVKNEDKLEFSKIVEAIKANFNDKYDEYRKKWGGGIMGSKSLAKTKARERLLAKEAAQRMT
;
A
#
# COMPACT_ATOMS: atom_id res chain seq x y z
N MET A 1 -17.98 12.49 1.79
CA MET A 1 -16.92 13.49 2.04
C MET A 1 -15.74 13.14 1.15
N GLU A 2 -15.53 13.87 0.06
CA GLU A 2 -14.50 13.61 -0.96
C GLU A 2 -13.17 14.30 -0.58
N ILE A 3 -12.70 14.05 0.65
CA ILE A 3 -11.49 14.68 1.18
C ILE A 3 -10.27 13.82 0.79
N PRO A 4 -9.26 14.38 0.11
CA PRO A 4 -8.02 13.67 -0.20
C PRO A 4 -7.30 13.23 1.08
N TYR A 5 -6.90 11.96 1.16
CA TYR A 5 -6.19 11.41 2.32
C TYR A 5 -5.02 10.54 1.91
N ALA A 6 -3.97 10.53 2.72
CA ALA A 6 -2.80 9.68 2.51
C ALA A 6 -2.46 8.91 3.79
N ILE A 7 -2.03 7.66 3.62
CA ILE A 7 -1.55 6.81 4.71
C ILE A 7 -0.02 6.86 4.70
N VAL A 8 0.56 7.45 5.74
CA VAL A 8 2.02 7.61 5.88
C VAL A 8 2.57 6.61 6.90
N LYS A 9 3.74 6.05 6.63
CA LYS A 9 4.40 5.10 7.53
C LYS A 9 4.97 5.82 8.77
N GLY A 10 4.44 5.44 9.94
CA GLY A 10 5.00 5.74 11.26
C GLY A 10 4.37 6.94 11.97
N LYS A 11 3.64 6.67 13.06
CA LYS A 11 3.03 7.71 13.93
C LYS A 11 4.05 8.64 14.61
N ALA A 12 5.27 8.15 14.81
CA ALA A 12 6.36 8.96 15.37
C ALA A 12 6.79 10.07 14.40
N ARG A 13 6.87 9.78 13.09
CA ARG A 13 7.21 10.76 12.04
C ARG A 13 6.15 11.85 11.89
N LEU A 14 4.88 11.51 12.09
CA LEU A 14 3.82 12.51 12.15
C LEU A 14 3.96 13.39 13.41
N GLY A 15 4.31 12.77 14.55
CA GLY A 15 4.58 13.50 15.79
C GLY A 15 5.70 14.53 15.67
N THR A 16 6.79 14.19 14.98
CA THR A 16 7.95 15.10 14.82
C THR A 16 7.59 16.41 14.10
N ILE A 17 6.61 16.40 13.19
CA ILE A 17 6.16 17.60 12.45
C ILE A 17 5.51 18.62 13.39
N VAL A 18 4.80 18.14 14.41
CA VAL A 18 4.06 18.98 15.37
C VAL A 18 4.78 19.10 16.72
N HIS A 19 6.06 18.71 16.78
CA HIS A 19 6.88 18.70 17.99
C HIS A 19 6.25 17.89 19.15
N LYS A 20 5.63 16.75 18.83
CA LYS A 20 5.10 15.77 19.80
C LYS A 20 5.78 14.42 19.62
N LYS A 21 5.72 13.56 20.65
CA LYS A 21 6.29 12.20 20.58
C LYS A 21 5.60 11.34 19.50
N THR A 22 4.28 11.49 19.35
CA THR A 22 3.48 10.75 18.38
C THR A 22 2.27 11.56 17.95
N ALA A 23 1.84 11.40 16.70
CA ALA A 23 0.53 11.86 16.22
C ALA A 23 -0.13 10.74 15.38
N SER A 24 -1.43 10.52 15.57
CA SER A 24 -2.18 9.50 14.83
C SER A 24 -2.61 10.00 13.45
N THR A 25 -3.04 11.25 13.38
CA THR A 25 -3.51 11.92 12.15
C THR A 25 -3.06 13.38 12.18
N LEU A 26 -2.88 13.97 11.00
CA LEU A 26 -2.61 15.39 10.80
C LEU A 26 -3.56 15.91 9.72
N CYS A 27 -4.02 17.15 9.87
CA CYS A 27 -4.93 17.80 8.93
C CYS A 27 -4.41 19.19 8.61
N LEU A 28 -4.37 19.55 7.32
CA LEU A 28 -4.10 20.91 6.87
C LEU A 28 -5.44 21.60 6.65
N THR A 29 -5.70 22.71 7.36
CA THR A 29 -6.94 23.49 7.25
C THR A 29 -6.77 24.69 6.33
N SER A 30 -5.59 25.30 6.32
CA SER A 30 -5.22 26.40 5.44
C SER A 30 -3.79 26.22 4.94
N VAL A 31 -3.53 26.77 3.75
CA VAL A 31 -2.21 26.78 3.12
C VAL A 31 -1.93 28.21 2.69
N LYS A 32 -0.67 28.65 2.83
CA LYS A 32 -0.25 29.97 2.36
C LYS A 32 -0.31 30.03 0.83
N ASN A 33 -0.41 31.24 0.28
CA ASN A 33 -0.53 31.38 -1.17
C ASN A 33 0.74 30.94 -1.91
N GLU A 34 1.91 31.11 -1.31
CA GLU A 34 3.21 30.68 -1.85
C GLU A 34 3.28 29.16 -2.07
N ASP A 35 2.71 28.35 -1.17
CA ASP A 35 2.80 26.89 -1.20
C ASP A 35 1.65 26.24 -2.00
N LYS A 36 0.67 27.02 -2.47
CA LYS A 36 -0.58 26.50 -3.03
C LYS A 36 -0.38 25.65 -4.29
N LEU A 37 0.58 26.04 -5.14
CA LEU A 37 0.89 25.32 -6.37
C LEU A 37 1.53 23.95 -6.08
N GLU A 38 2.46 23.89 -5.13
CA GLU A 38 3.10 22.63 -4.73
C GLU A 38 2.11 21.71 -4.01
N PHE A 39 1.29 22.27 -3.12
CA PHE A 39 0.25 21.54 -2.43
C PHE A 39 -0.77 20.92 -3.39
N SER A 40 -1.15 21.62 -4.46
CA SER A 40 -2.08 21.11 -5.48
C SER A 40 -1.55 19.85 -6.16
N LYS A 41 -0.26 19.81 -6.50
CA LYS A 41 0.40 18.62 -7.08
C LYS A 41 0.38 17.44 -6.12
N ILE A 42 0.62 17.70 -4.83
CA ILE A 42 0.58 16.66 -3.78
C ILE A 42 -0.84 16.10 -3.64
N VAL A 43 -1.86 16.96 -3.63
CA VAL A 43 -3.26 16.55 -3.52
C VAL A 43 -3.68 15.65 -4.69
N GLU A 44 -3.30 16.01 -5.92
CA GLU A 44 -3.60 15.22 -7.11
C GLU A 44 -2.95 13.83 -7.04
N ALA A 45 -1.66 13.76 -6.69
CA ALA A 45 -0.97 12.50 -6.52
C ALA A 45 -1.57 11.62 -5.40
N ILE A 46 -2.06 12.22 -4.32
CA ILE A 46 -2.70 11.50 -3.22
C ILE A 46 -4.06 10.95 -3.65
N LYS A 47 -4.90 11.77 -4.30
CA LYS A 47 -6.24 11.37 -4.74
C LYS A 47 -6.19 10.17 -5.68
N ALA A 48 -5.29 10.21 -6.66
CA ALA A 48 -5.07 9.12 -7.62
C ALA A 48 -4.60 7.80 -6.95
N ASN A 49 -3.93 7.88 -5.80
CA ASN A 49 -3.40 6.71 -5.13
C ASN A 49 -4.33 6.11 -4.09
N PHE A 50 -5.18 6.90 -3.42
CA PHE A 50 -6.00 6.39 -2.31
C PHE A 50 -7.50 6.52 -2.57
N ASN A 51 -7.99 7.72 -2.88
CA ASN A 51 -9.41 7.98 -3.06
C ASN A 51 -9.96 7.26 -4.29
N ASP A 52 -9.30 7.39 -5.44
CA ASP A 52 -9.78 6.83 -6.70
C ASP A 52 -9.67 5.29 -6.73
N LYS A 53 -8.76 4.72 -5.92
CA LYS A 53 -8.55 3.28 -5.76
C LYS A 53 -9.27 2.67 -4.56
N TYR A 54 -10.16 3.44 -3.91
CA TYR A 54 -10.82 3.01 -2.68
C TYR A 54 -11.56 1.68 -2.84
N ASP A 55 -12.32 1.52 -3.92
CA ASP A 55 -13.08 0.29 -4.17
C ASP A 55 -12.20 -0.92 -4.45
N GLU A 56 -11.04 -0.72 -5.08
CA GLU A 56 -10.06 -1.78 -5.30
C GLU A 56 -9.47 -2.26 -3.96
N TYR A 57 -9.03 -1.32 -3.12
CA TYR A 57 -8.45 -1.64 -1.83
C TYR A 57 -9.45 -2.29 -0.88
N ARG A 58 -10.72 -1.88 -0.92
CA ARG A 58 -11.78 -2.49 -0.10
C ARG A 58 -12.03 -3.96 -0.46
N LYS A 59 -11.94 -4.30 -1.75
CA LYS A 59 -12.18 -5.66 -2.25
C LYS A 59 -10.97 -6.56 -2.07
N LYS A 60 -9.76 -5.99 -1.95
CA LYS A 60 -8.52 -6.74 -1.80
C LYS A 60 -8.25 -7.11 -0.35
N TRP A 61 -8.24 -8.41 -0.07
CA TRP A 61 -7.85 -8.93 1.24
C TRP A 61 -6.32 -9.08 1.30
N GLY A 62 -5.72 -8.62 2.40
CA GLY A 62 -4.31 -8.85 2.68
C GLY A 62 -4.05 -10.24 3.25
N GLY A 63 -2.77 -10.61 3.37
CA GLY A 63 -2.36 -11.90 3.92
C GLY A 63 -2.07 -12.95 2.85
N GLY A 64 -2.03 -14.22 3.25
CA GLY A 64 -1.74 -15.34 2.35
C GLY A 64 -0.28 -15.44 1.88
N ILE A 65 0.61 -14.58 2.38
CA ILE A 65 2.04 -14.63 2.05
C ILE A 65 2.67 -15.74 2.88
N MET A 66 2.99 -16.85 2.23
CA MET A 66 3.64 -17.99 2.85
C MET A 66 5.15 -17.75 3.01
N GLY A 67 5.76 -18.40 4.00
CA GLY A 67 7.21 -18.30 4.21
C GLY A 67 8.02 -18.84 3.03
N SER A 68 9.21 -18.26 2.81
CA SER A 68 10.09 -18.58 1.68
C SER A 68 10.40 -20.07 1.53
N LYS A 69 10.69 -20.76 2.64
CA LYS A 69 10.94 -22.21 2.67
C LYS A 69 9.74 -23.02 2.17
N SER A 70 8.52 -22.62 2.55
CA SER A 70 7.30 -23.32 2.17
C SER A 70 6.98 -23.11 0.69
N LEU A 71 7.11 -21.87 0.19
CA LEU A 71 6.98 -21.56 -1.24
C LEU A 71 7.96 -22.36 -2.09
N ALA A 72 9.22 -22.47 -1.67
CA ALA A 72 10.24 -23.25 -2.36
C ALA A 72 9.89 -24.75 -2.42
N LYS A 73 9.40 -25.32 -1.31
CA LYS A 73 8.97 -26.73 -1.24
C LYS A 73 7.76 -27.00 -2.15
N THR A 74 6.75 -26.14 -2.12
CA THR A 74 5.57 -26.26 -3.00
C THR A 74 5.96 -26.18 -4.46
N LYS A 75 6.82 -25.21 -4.83
CA LYS A 75 7.32 -25.07 -6.20
C LYS A 75 8.14 -26.27 -6.68
N ALA A 76 8.98 -26.84 -5.81
CA ALA A 76 9.73 -28.05 -6.14
C ALA A 76 8.81 -29.25 -6.38
N ARG A 77 7.77 -29.39 -5.55
CA ARG A 77 6.75 -30.43 -5.69
C ARG A 77 5.94 -30.27 -6.98
N GLU A 78 5.47 -29.06 -7.28
CA GLU A 78 4.75 -28.74 -8.52
C GLU A 78 5.59 -29.06 -9.75
N ARG A 79 6.89 -28.72 -9.73
CA ARG A 79 7.80 -29.04 -10.84
C ARG A 79 7.96 -30.54 -11.08
N LEU A 80 8.06 -31.34 -10.00
CA LEU A 80 8.15 -32.79 -10.10
C LEU A 80 6.86 -33.39 -10.67
N LEU A 81 5.70 -32.98 -10.13
CA LEU A 81 4.39 -33.41 -10.61
C LEU A 81 4.15 -33.05 -12.08
N ALA A 82 4.52 -31.84 -12.50
CA ALA A 82 4.40 -31.41 -13.89
C ALA A 82 5.29 -32.25 -14.83
N LYS A 83 6.51 -32.59 -14.39
CA LYS A 83 7.41 -33.46 -15.15
C LYS A 83 6.84 -34.87 -15.30
N GLU A 84 6.29 -35.43 -14.23
CA GLU A 84 5.67 -36.75 -14.23
C GLU A 84 4.42 -36.79 -15.14
N ALA A 85 3.56 -35.77 -15.05
CA ALA A 85 2.36 -35.65 -15.88
C ALA A 85 2.71 -35.51 -17.38
N ALA A 86 3.75 -34.74 -17.72
CA ALA A 86 4.21 -34.60 -19.09
C ALA A 86 4.74 -35.93 -19.67
N GLN A 87 5.47 -36.71 -18.86
CA GLN A 87 5.96 -38.03 -19.25
C GLN A 87 4.85 -39.07 -19.41
N ARG A 88 3.72 -38.90 -18.69
CA ARG A 88 2.58 -39.83 -18.73
C ARG A 88 1.56 -39.52 -19.83
N MET A 89 1.59 -38.30 -20.38
CA MET A 89 0.77 -37.89 -21.52
C MET A 89 1.45 -38.10 -22.88
N THR A 90 2.69 -38.59 -22.87
CA THR A 90 3.40 -39.08 -24.06
C THR A 90 3.30 -40.61 -24.08
#